data_AF-A0A2V9WKB6-F1
#
_entry.id   AF-A0A2V9WKB6-F1
#
_cell.length_a   1.000
_cell.length_b   1.000
_cell.length_c   1.000
_cell.angle_alpha   90.00
_cell.angle_beta   90.00
_cell.angle_gamma   90.00
#
_symmetry.space_group_name_H-M   'P 1'
#
loop_
_entity.id
_entity.type
_entity.pdbx_description
1 polymer ?
#
loop_
_entity_poly.entity_id
_entity_poly.type
_entity_poly.pdbx_seq_one_letter_code
_entity_poly.pdbx_strand_id
1 'polypeptide(L)' 'MIDPKINIRSKSALSAQVNNHAGMALADSAVQTRAYELFELGGRIDGRAEQDWYQAENDLRARSQ' A
#
# COMPACT_ATOMS: atom_id res chain seq x y z
N MET A 1 -6.36 43.91 16.44
CA MET A 1 -7.28 42.77 16.68
C MET A 1 -7.39 42.05 15.35
N ILE A 2 -6.67 40.93 15.18
CA ILE A 2 -6.67 40.16 13.92
C ILE A 2 -7.41 38.86 14.25
N ASP A 3 -8.64 38.73 13.78
CA ASP A 3 -9.40 37.49 13.86
C ASP A 3 -8.82 36.47 12.86
N PRO A 4 -8.24 35.34 13.30
CA PRO A 4 -7.79 34.33 12.37
C PRO A 4 -9.01 33.55 11.87
N LYS A 5 -9.50 33.88 10.66
CA LYS A 5 -10.40 33.02 9.90
C LYS A 5 -9.66 31.73 9.55
N ILE A 6 -9.76 30.73 10.43
CA ILE A 6 -9.30 29.37 10.18
C ILE A 6 -10.10 28.84 8.99
N ASN A 7 -9.45 28.75 7.84
CA ASN A 7 -9.99 28.20 6.62
C ASN A 7 -10.12 26.68 6.75
N ILE A 8 -11.22 26.23 7.34
CA ILE A 8 -11.59 24.81 7.53
C ILE A 8 -11.84 24.04 6.21
N ARG A 9 -11.77 24.70 5.05
CA ARG A 9 -12.05 24.06 3.75
C ARG A 9 -10.96 23.07 3.30
N SER A 10 -9.77 23.10 3.91
CA SER A 10 -8.66 22.20 3.53
C SER A 10 -8.63 20.88 4.31
N LYS A 11 -9.44 20.70 5.37
CA LYS A 11 -9.38 19.49 6.21
C LYS A 11 -10.07 18.27 5.60
N SER A 12 -11.05 18.49 4.72
CA SER A 12 -11.85 17.39 4.15
C SER A 12 -11.16 16.63 3.01
N ALA A 13 -10.17 17.23 2.33
CA ALA A 13 -9.39 16.56 1.31
C ALA A 13 -8.29 15.67 1.91
N LEU A 14 -7.71 16.11 3.05
CA LEU A 14 -6.66 15.36 3.74
C LEU A 14 -7.20 14.10 4.41
N SER A 15 -8.40 14.14 4.99
CA SER A 15 -9.01 12.95 5.61
C SER A 15 -9.36 11.85 4.59
N ALA A 16 -9.79 12.23 3.38
CA ALA A 16 -10.00 11.28 2.28
C ALA A 16 -8.67 10.69 1.79
N GLN A 17 -7.60 11.51 1.68
CA GLN A 17 -6.26 11.03 1.31
C GLN A 17 -5.66 10.10 2.36
N VAL A 18 -5.79 10.39 3.64
CA VAL A 18 -5.22 9.56 4.73
C VAL A 18 -5.87 8.17 4.76
N ASN A 19 -7.18 8.09 4.53
CA ASN A 19 -7.89 6.80 4.49
C ASN A 19 -7.47 5.97 3.27
N ASN A 20 -7.25 6.62 2.12
CA ASN A 20 -6.75 5.95 0.92
C ASN A 20 -5.27 5.55 1.04
N HIS A 21 -4.43 6.39 1.65
CA HIS A 21 -3.02 6.08 1.90
C HIS A 21 -2.85 4.93 2.90
N ALA A 22 -3.68 4.86 3.95
CA ALA A 22 -3.64 3.75 4.89
C ALA A 22 -4.08 2.43 4.24
N GLY A 23 -5.11 2.46 3.38
CA GLY A 23 -5.53 1.31 2.59
C GLY A 23 -4.45 0.85 1.59
N MET A 24 -3.79 1.80 0.91
CA MET A 24 -2.68 1.50 0.01
C MET A 24 -1.44 1.00 0.76
N ALA A 25 -1.11 1.56 1.92
CA ALA A 25 0.01 1.10 2.74
C ALA A 25 -0.23 -0.30 3.33
N LEU A 26 -1.47 -0.64 3.68
CA LEU A 26 -1.83 -2.00 4.08
C LEU A 26 -1.77 -2.98 2.91
N ALA A 27 -2.21 -2.56 1.72
CA ALA A 27 -2.09 -3.35 0.50
C ALA A 27 -0.60 -3.56 0.13
N ASP A 28 0.22 -2.52 0.16
CA ASP A 28 1.68 -2.59 -0.04
C ASP A 28 2.33 -3.50 1.00
N SER A 29 1.89 -3.44 2.26
CA SER A 29 2.41 -4.32 3.32
C SER A 29 2.05 -5.79 3.10
N ALA A 30 0.84 -6.09 2.62
CA ALA A 30 0.41 -7.44 2.29
C ALA A 30 1.16 -7.99 1.06
N VAL A 31 1.31 -7.16 0.01
CA VAL A 31 2.07 -7.52 -1.20
C VAL A 31 3.53 -7.76 -0.85
N GLN A 32 4.15 -6.88 -0.07
CA GLN A 32 5.52 -7.04 0.38
C GLN A 32 5.73 -8.33 1.17
N THR A 33 4.83 -8.64 2.11
CA THR A 33 4.90 -9.89 2.89
C THR A 33 4.85 -11.10 1.97
N ARG A 34 3.90 -11.11 1.03
CA ARG A 34 3.71 -12.22 0.09
C ARG A 34 4.87 -12.35 -0.91
N ALA A 35 5.44 -11.24 -1.37
CA ALA A 35 6.63 -11.24 -2.23
C ALA A 35 7.85 -11.78 -1.49
N TYR A 36 8.00 -11.48 -0.20
CA TYR A 36 9.08 -12.01 0.62
C TYR A 36 8.94 -13.52 0.85
N GLU A 37 7.72 -14.00 1.11
CA GLU A 37 7.44 -15.45 1.19
C GLU A 37 7.83 -16.17 -0.10
N LEU A 38 7.50 -15.59 -1.27
CA LEU A 38 7.86 -16.14 -2.58
C LEU A 38 9.37 -16.13 -2.80
N PHE A 39 10.05 -15.06 -2.40
CA PHE A 39 11.51 -14.97 -2.47
C PHE A 39 12.19 -16.04 -1.61
N GLU A 40 11.69 -16.29 -0.38
CA GLU A 40 12.22 -17.35 0.48
C GLU A 40 11.91 -18.75 -0.08
N LEU A 41 10.68 -18.97 -0.58
CA LEU A 41 10.27 -20.24 -1.18
C LEU A 41 11.06 -20.56 -2.46
N GLY A 42 11.37 -19.53 -3.26
CA GLY A 42 12.14 -19.62 -4.50
C GLY A 42 13.63 -19.83 -4.29
N GLY A 43 14.12 -19.86 -3.04
CA GLY A 43 15.54 -20.07 -2.72
C GLY A 43 16.37 -18.79 -2.78
N ARG A 44 15.75 -17.62 -2.56
CA ARG A 44 16.41 -16.31 -2.50
C ARG A 44 17.18 -15.97 -3.76
N ILE A 45 16.53 -16.16 -4.91
CA ILE A 45 17.11 -15.88 -6.21
C ILE A 45 17.07 -14.37 -6.45
N ASP A 46 18.24 -13.75 -6.39
CA ASP A 46 18.41 -12.36 -6.80
C ASP A 46 18.00 -12.17 -8.28
N GLY A 47 17.25 -11.11 -8.54
CA GLY A 47 16.70 -10.81 -9.88
C GLY A 47 15.25 -11.27 -10.11
N ARG A 48 14.62 -11.97 -9.15
CA ARG A 48 13.18 -12.30 -9.20
C ARG A 48 12.29 -11.40 -8.37
N ALA A 49 12.86 -10.45 -7.62
CA ALA A 49 12.11 -9.58 -6.71
C ALA A 49 10.90 -8.89 -7.38
N GLU A 50 11.05 -8.37 -8.60
CA GLU A 50 9.92 -7.78 -9.35
C GLU A 50 8.87 -8.84 -9.72
N GLN A 51 9.29 -10.03 -10.12
CA GLN A 51 8.40 -11.10 -10.54
C GLN A 51 7.63 -11.70 -9.35
N ASP A 52 8.29 -11.84 -8.21
CA ASP A 52 7.70 -12.25 -6.93
C ASP A 52 6.72 -11.19 -6.41
N TRP A 53 7.02 -9.90 -6.63
CA TRP A 53 6.11 -8.79 -6.32
C TRP A 53 4.84 -8.83 -7.17
N TYR A 54 4.97 -8.94 -8.50
CA TYR A 54 3.81 -9.06 -9.39
C TYR A 54 2.96 -10.29 -9.08
N GLN A 55 3.61 -11.42 -8.74
CA GLN A 55 2.92 -12.64 -8.35
C GLN A 55 2.14 -12.44 -7.05
N ALA A 56 2.73 -11.77 -6.06
CA ALA A 56 2.08 -11.42 -4.80
C ALA A 56 0.86 -10.51 -4.97
N GLU A 57 0.96 -9.46 -5.80
CA GLU A 57 -0.18 -8.59 -6.11
C GLU A 57 -1.34 -9.37 -6.73
N ASN A 58 -1.04 -10.26 -7.67
CA ASN A 58 -2.06 -11.02 -8.37
C ASN A 58 -2.75 -12.03 -7.44
N ASP A 59 -2.00 -12.66 -6.54
CA ASP A 59 -2.51 -13.61 -5.56
C ASP A 59 -3.45 -12.92 -4.55
N LEU A 60 -3.12 -11.70 -4.13
CA LEU A 60 -3.96 -10.89 -3.24
C LEU A 60 -5.23 -10.35 -3.95
N ARG A 61 -5.13 -10.00 -5.23
CA ARG A 61 -6.30 -9.64 -6.05
C ARG A 61 -7.24 -10.83 -6.24
N ALA A 62 -6.71 -12.01 -6.52
CA ALA A 62 -7.51 -13.24 -6.68
C ALA A 62 -8.24 -13.64 -5.39
N ARG A 63 -7.64 -13.37 -4.22
CA ARG A 63 -8.26 -13.63 -2.90
C ARG A 63 -9.31 -12.61 -2.48
N SER A 64 -9.36 -11.46 -3.14
CA SER A 64 -10.32 -10.38 -2.85
C SER A 64 -11.60 -10.47 -3.70
N GLN A 65 -11.70 -11.48 -4.57
CA GLN A 65 -12.85 -11.81 -5.42
C GLN A 65 -13.68 -12.92 -4.77
#